data_AF-A0A535LC02-F1
#
_entry.id   AF-A0A535LC02-F1
#
_cell.length_a   1.000
_cell.length_b   1.000
_cell.length_c   1.000
_cell.angle_alpha   90.00
_cell.angle_beta   90.00
_cell.angle_gamma   90.00
#
_symmetry.space_group_name_H-M   'P 1'
#
loop_
_entity.id
_entity.type
_entity.pdbx_description
1 polymer ?
#
loop_
_entity_poly.entity_id
_entity_poly.type
_entity_poly.pdbx_seq_one_letter_code
_entity_poly.pdbx_strand_id
1 'polypeptide(L)'
;MAVWNNETVHNVGSRAKGTLGDFQKFILRGNVVDLAVGIMIGAAFSGVVTALVGDVVTPLIPIGNTGLSAWAYKVPWGGTVHIGTFINTIISFLILAFVIYFFIVKPVNALMALHKPNAADAPTTRDCLYCLSTIPLHATRCAYCTAQLPPAEQDQASPATTQRA
;
A
#
# COMPACT_ATOMS: atom_id res chain seq x y z
N MET A 1 8.85 -51.09 1.80
CA MET A 1 9.35 -49.86 1.12
C MET A 1 8.65 -49.62 -0.23
N ALA A 2 7.34 -49.87 -0.35
CA ALA A 2 6.62 -49.81 -1.64
C ALA A 2 5.44 -48.81 -1.67
N VAL A 3 5.21 -48.03 -0.59
CA VAL A 3 4.12 -47.05 -0.51
C VAL A 3 4.37 -45.79 -1.35
N TRP A 4 5.61 -45.48 -1.69
CA TRP A 4 5.99 -44.23 -2.36
C TRP A 4 6.05 -44.30 -3.90
N ASN A 5 5.85 -45.47 -4.52
CA ASN A 5 5.95 -45.63 -5.98
C ASN A 5 4.57 -45.79 -6.64
N ASN A 6 3.70 -44.81 -6.40
CA ASN A 6 2.34 -44.73 -6.94
C ASN A 6 2.25 -43.57 -7.94
N GLU A 7 1.70 -43.78 -9.14
CA GLU A 7 1.45 -42.73 -10.17
C GLU A 7 0.70 -41.49 -9.65
N THR A 8 -0.08 -41.64 -8.57
CA THR A 8 -0.80 -40.52 -7.94
C THR A 8 0.14 -39.50 -7.28
N VAL A 9 1.24 -39.90 -6.64
CA VAL A 9 2.17 -38.93 -6.00
C VAL A 9 2.97 -38.12 -7.02
N HIS A 10 3.31 -38.70 -8.18
CA HIS A 10 3.97 -37.97 -9.28
C HIS A 10 3.03 -36.97 -9.97
N ASN A 11 1.76 -37.34 -10.18
CA ASN A 11 0.76 -36.44 -10.76
C ASN A 11 0.41 -35.27 -9.83
N VAL A 12 0.43 -35.48 -8.50
CA VAL A 12 0.25 -34.41 -7.52
C VAL A 12 1.46 -33.47 -7.50
N GLY A 13 2.69 -33.99 -7.56
CA GLY A 13 3.91 -33.17 -7.62
C GLY A 13 3.98 -32.26 -8.86
N SER A 14 3.57 -32.78 -10.03
CA SER A 14 3.52 -32.00 -11.28
C SER A 14 2.46 -30.88 -11.23
N ARG A 15 1.25 -31.18 -10.76
CA ARG A 15 0.18 -30.17 -10.58
C ARG A 15 0.55 -29.12 -9.53
N ALA A 16 1.13 -29.52 -8.40
CA ALA A 16 1.59 -28.60 -7.37
C ALA A 16 2.70 -27.67 -7.87
N LYS A 17 3.63 -28.18 -8.69
CA LYS A 17 4.67 -27.34 -9.31
C LYS A 17 4.07 -26.32 -10.30
N GLY A 18 2.99 -26.69 -11.00
CA GLY A 18 2.21 -25.78 -11.84
C GLY A 18 1.58 -24.64 -11.04
N THR A 19 0.80 -24.95 -10.00
CA THR A 19 0.12 -23.93 -9.18
C THR A 19 1.07 -23.06 -8.38
N LEU A 20 2.18 -23.62 -7.87
CA LEU A 20 3.22 -22.86 -7.17
C LEU A 20 4.00 -21.95 -8.12
N GLY A 21 4.22 -22.40 -9.36
CA GLY A 21 4.82 -21.59 -10.42
C GLY A 21 3.93 -20.41 -10.82
N ASP A 22 2.61 -20.60 -10.87
CA ASP A 22 1.67 -19.51 -11.17
C ASP A 22 1.53 -18.50 -10.03
N PHE A 23 1.62 -18.95 -8.78
CA PHE A 23 1.70 -18.08 -7.62
C PHE A 23 3.01 -17.26 -7.59
N GLN A 24 4.14 -17.88 -7.94
CA GLN A 24 5.41 -17.17 -8.07
C GLN A 24 5.34 -16.10 -9.17
N LYS A 25 4.75 -16.41 -10.33
CA LYS A 25 4.53 -15.40 -11.40
C LYS A 25 3.61 -14.27 -10.96
N PHE A 26 2.66 -14.53 -10.05
CA PHE A 26 1.79 -13.51 -9.49
C PHE A 26 2.53 -12.57 -8.54
N ILE A 27 3.33 -13.10 -7.61
CA ILE A 27 4.17 -12.30 -6.69
C ILE A 27 5.21 -11.48 -7.48
N LEU A 28 5.83 -12.08 -8.50
CA LEU A 28 6.85 -11.40 -9.32
C LEU A 28 6.30 -10.25 -10.17
N ARG A 29 4.98 -10.01 -10.18
CA ARG A 29 4.36 -8.87 -10.87
C ARG A 29 4.73 -7.51 -10.26
N GLY A 30 5.51 -7.47 -9.16
CA GLY A 30 6.13 -6.27 -8.56
C GLY A 30 5.13 -5.39 -7.81
N ASN A 31 4.11 -4.89 -8.50
CA ASN A 31 3.04 -4.05 -7.97
C ASN A 31 2.28 -4.69 -6.79
N VAL A 32 2.17 -6.02 -6.76
CA VAL A 32 1.49 -6.75 -5.68
C VAL A 32 2.32 -6.79 -4.41
N VAL A 33 3.65 -6.93 -4.54
CA VAL A 33 4.56 -7.06 -3.40
C VAL A 33 4.69 -5.74 -2.67
N ASP A 34 4.85 -4.64 -3.41
CA ASP A 34 4.97 -3.31 -2.82
C ASP A 34 3.71 -2.91 -2.05
N LEU A 35 2.53 -3.15 -2.64
CA LEU A 35 1.24 -2.95 -1.97
C LEU A 35 1.10 -3.83 -0.72
N ALA A 36 1.48 -5.11 -0.81
CA ALA A 36 1.39 -6.03 0.32
C ALA A 36 2.31 -5.62 1.48
N VAL A 37 3.54 -5.20 1.18
CA VAL A 37 4.50 -4.72 2.18
C VAL A 37 3.99 -3.44 2.84
N GLY A 38 3.42 -2.50 2.07
CA GLY A 38 2.82 -1.28 2.60
C GLY A 38 1.70 -1.54 3.62
N ILE A 39 0.78 -2.46 3.32
CA ILE A 39 -0.31 -2.82 4.24
C ILE A 39 0.22 -3.49 5.51
N MET A 40 1.18 -4.41 5.39
CA MET A 40 1.75 -5.11 6.53
C MET A 40 2.48 -4.17 7.50
N ILE A 41 3.29 -3.26 6.98
CA ILE A 41 4.00 -2.27 7.79
C ILE A 41 3.01 -1.30 8.43
N GLY A 42 1.97 -0.87 7.69
CA GLY A 42 0.92 0.00 8.22
C GLY A 42 0.15 -0.64 9.38
N ALA A 43 -0.20 -1.92 9.27
CA ALA A 43 -0.89 -2.66 10.32
C ALA A 43 -0.01 -2.84 11.58
N ALA A 44 1.26 -3.19 11.40
CA ALA A 44 2.20 -3.38 12.51
C ALA A 44 2.45 -2.08 13.29
N PHE A 45 2.62 -0.95 12.59
CA PHE A 45 2.89 0.34 13.23
C PHE A 45 1.69 0.85 14.04
N SER A 46 0.47 0.68 13.51
CA SER A 46 -0.76 1.02 14.24
C SER A 46 -0.85 0.30 15.59
N GLY A 47 -0.45 -0.98 15.63
CA GLY A 47 -0.40 -1.76 16.86
C GLY A 47 0.57 -1.19 17.90
N VAL A 48 1.79 -0.81 17.49
CA VAL A 48 2.81 -0.22 18.38
C VAL A 48 2.32 1.11 18.97
N VAL A 49 1.71 1.97 18.15
CA VAL A 49 1.22 3.26 18.62
C VAL A 49 0.01 3.09 19.55
N THR A 50 -0.89 2.16 19.25
CA THR A 50 -2.03 1.85 20.12
C THR A 50 -1.57 1.30 21.48
N ALA A 51 -0.58 0.42 21.50
CA ALA A 51 0.03 -0.08 22.74
C ALA A 51 0.70 1.04 23.53
N LEU A 52 1.46 1.92 22.87
CA LEU A 52 2.08 3.08 23.53
C LEU A 52 1.03 3.99 24.17
N VAL A 53 -0.08 4.27 23.47
CA VAL A 53 -1.15 5.10 24.04
C VAL A 53 -1.83 4.37 25.21
N GLY A 54 -2.15 3.08 25.04
CA GLY A 54 -2.82 2.26 26.06
C GLY A 54 -2.00 2.01 27.33
N ASP A 55 -0.69 1.88 27.20
CA ASP A 55 0.19 1.50 28.31
C ASP A 55 0.87 2.71 28.95
N VAL A 56 1.04 3.82 28.23
CA VAL A 56 1.76 5.00 28.72
C VAL A 56 0.83 6.20 28.91
N VAL A 57 -0.08 6.46 27.98
CA VAL A 57 -0.86 7.71 27.99
C VAL A 57 -2.11 7.56 28.86
N THR A 58 -2.90 6.51 28.68
CA THR A 58 -4.11 6.26 29.48
C THR A 58 -3.89 6.18 30.99
N PRO A 59 -2.79 5.61 31.54
CA PRO A 59 -2.52 5.70 32.97
C PRO A 59 -1.98 7.06 33.42
N LEU A 60 -1.45 7.89 32.52
CA LEU A 60 -0.90 9.22 32.84
C LEU A 60 -1.95 10.33 32.87
N ILE A 61 -3.07 10.19 32.16
CA ILE A 61 -4.14 11.20 32.17
C ILE A 61 -4.87 11.08 33.53
N PRO A 62 -4.77 12.08 34.43
CA PRO A 62 -5.29 11.99 35.79
C PRO A 62 -6.80 12.30 35.82
N ILE A 63 -7.59 11.57 35.03
CA ILE A 63 -9.05 11.56 35.10
C ILE A 63 -9.50 10.38 35.95
N GLY A 64 -9.16 10.48 37.25
CA GLY A 64 -9.68 9.64 38.32
C GLY A 64 -9.04 8.26 38.42
N ASN A 65 -8.84 7.83 39.65
CA ASN A 65 -8.37 6.50 40.09
C ASN A 65 -9.28 5.32 39.65
N THR A 66 -10.17 5.56 38.69
CA THR A 66 -11.04 4.60 38.03
C THR A 66 -11.15 5.13 36.60
N GLY A 67 -10.36 4.59 35.66
CA GLY A 67 -10.20 5.15 34.31
C GLY A 67 -11.51 5.46 33.60
N LEU A 68 -11.43 6.22 32.50
CA LEU A 68 -12.55 6.64 31.62
C LEU A 68 -13.73 5.64 31.51
N SER A 69 -13.48 4.32 31.52
CA SER A 69 -14.47 3.24 31.62
C SER A 69 -15.50 3.34 32.76
N ALA A 70 -15.22 4.10 33.82
CA ALA A 70 -16.09 4.28 34.99
C ALA A 70 -17.29 5.21 34.71
N TRP A 71 -17.24 6.02 33.63
CA TRP A 71 -18.42 6.73 33.11
C TRP A 71 -19.28 5.77 32.30
N ALA A 72 -19.91 4.86 33.03
CA ALA A 72 -20.91 3.94 32.55
C ALA A 72 -22.29 4.45 33.02
N TYR A 73 -23.05 5.07 32.11
CA TYR A 73 -24.45 5.37 32.42
C TYR A 73 -25.24 4.08 32.25
N LYS A 74 -25.76 3.57 33.38
CA LYS A 74 -26.63 2.39 33.41
C LYS A 74 -28.00 2.85 32.93
N VAL A 75 -28.37 2.53 31.69
CA VAL A 75 -29.73 2.83 31.25
C VAL A 75 -30.71 1.87 31.93
N PRO A 76 -31.92 2.31 32.32
CA PRO A 76 -32.92 1.45 32.98
C PRO A 76 -33.36 0.22 32.16
N TRP A 77 -33.02 0.17 30.87
CA TRP A 77 -33.36 -0.90 29.92
C TRP A 77 -32.18 -1.82 29.57
N GLY A 78 -31.35 -2.16 30.56
CA GLY A 78 -30.38 -3.28 30.45
C GLY A 78 -29.11 -3.03 29.61
N GLY A 79 -28.87 -1.81 29.16
CA GLY A 79 -27.65 -1.41 28.44
C GLY A 79 -26.66 -0.66 29.34
N THR A 80 -25.37 -0.92 29.17
CA THR A 80 -24.31 -0.13 29.79
C THR A 80 -23.66 0.73 28.71
N VAL A 81 -23.86 2.04 28.74
CA VAL A 81 -23.22 2.94 27.76
C VAL A 81 -21.89 3.42 28.34
N HIS A 82 -20.80 2.90 27.80
CA HIS A 82 -19.44 3.28 28.20
C HIS A 82 -19.00 4.53 27.42
N ILE A 83 -19.30 5.71 27.95
CA ILE A 83 -18.93 6.98 27.30
C ILE A 83 -17.41 7.18 27.30
N GLY A 84 -16.72 6.67 28.33
CA GLY A 84 -15.30 6.94 28.44
C GLY A 84 -14.39 6.07 27.57
N THR A 85 -14.81 4.86 27.18
CA THR A 85 -14.04 4.08 26.19
C THR A 85 -14.04 4.76 24.83
N PHE A 86 -15.12 5.45 24.48
CA PHE A 86 -15.22 6.25 23.26
C PHE A 86 -14.33 7.50 23.28
N ILE A 87 -14.29 8.23 24.40
CA ILE A 87 -13.38 9.38 24.54
C ILE A 87 -11.92 8.91 24.51
N ASN A 88 -11.61 7.75 25.09
CA ASN A 88 -10.29 7.14 25.02
C ASN A 88 -9.86 6.83 23.58
N THR A 89 -10.72 6.20 22.78
CA THR A 89 -10.39 5.89 21.38
C THR A 89 -10.21 7.14 20.54
N ILE A 90 -10.99 8.22 20.80
CA ILE A 90 -10.77 9.51 20.15
C ILE A 90 -9.39 10.08 20.52
N ILE A 91 -9.04 10.13 21.81
CA ILE A 91 -7.74 10.63 22.25
C ILE A 91 -6.61 9.79 21.63
N SER A 92 -6.76 8.47 21.60
CA SER A 92 -5.81 7.55 21.00
C SER A 92 -5.64 7.78 19.50
N PHE A 93 -6.73 8.01 18.78
CA PHE A 93 -6.70 8.34 17.37
C PHE A 93 -5.98 9.66 17.10
N LEU A 94 -6.25 10.70 17.89
CA LEU A 94 -5.57 11.99 17.75
C LEU A 94 -4.06 11.88 18.01
N ILE A 95 -3.66 11.14 19.05
CA ILE A 95 -2.24 10.92 19.36
C ILE A 95 -1.57 10.12 18.24
N LEU A 96 -2.23 9.07 17.74
CA LEU A 96 -1.71 8.26 16.64
C LEU A 96 -1.51 9.09 15.37
N ALA A 97 -2.49 9.91 15.02
CA ALA A 97 -2.40 10.83 13.89
C ALA A 97 -1.23 11.82 14.08
N PHE A 98 -1.05 12.36 15.29
CA PHE A 98 0.05 13.29 15.59
C PHE A 98 1.42 12.61 15.48
N VAL A 99 1.58 11.41 16.04
CA VAL A 99 2.83 10.64 15.97
C VAL A 99 3.17 10.27 14.53
N ILE A 100 2.22 9.73 13.76
CA ILE A 100 2.43 9.39 12.33
C ILE A 100 2.80 10.65 11.54
N TYR A 101 2.08 11.74 11.74
CA TYR A 101 2.36 12.98 11.03
C TYR A 101 3.75 13.52 11.32
N PHE A 102 4.14 13.55 12.60
CA PHE A 102 5.43 14.10 13.03
C PHE A 102 6.61 13.20 12.66
N PHE A 103 6.49 11.87 12.84
CA PHE A 103 7.60 10.92 12.66
C PHE A 103 7.69 10.31 11.26
N ILE A 104 6.60 10.29 10.47
CA ILE A 104 6.60 9.70 9.13
C ILE A 104 6.39 10.78 8.09
N VAL A 105 5.26 11.50 8.13
CA VAL A 105 4.89 12.44 7.06
C VAL A 105 5.86 13.60 6.97
N LYS A 106 6.25 14.20 8.10
CA LYS A 106 7.18 15.34 8.12
C LYS A 106 8.59 15.00 7.62
N PRO A 107 9.28 13.94 8.08
CA PRO A 107 10.60 13.59 7.54
C PRO A 107 10.52 13.08 6.11
N VAL A 108 9.48 12.35 5.72
CA VAL A 108 9.30 11.93 4.32
C VAL A 108 9.08 13.15 3.43
N ASN A 109 8.24 14.11 3.83
CA ASN A 109 8.05 15.37 3.09
C ASN A 109 9.34 16.21 3.05
N ALA A 110 10.10 16.27 4.14
CA ALA A 110 11.39 16.95 4.18
C ALA A 110 12.44 16.26 3.29
N LEU A 111 12.46 14.92 3.28
CA LEU A 111 13.31 14.13 2.41
C LEU A 111 12.91 14.30 0.95
N MET A 112 11.62 14.31 0.59
CA MET A 112 11.14 14.57 -0.77
C MET A 112 11.42 16.02 -1.23
N ALA A 113 11.40 16.99 -0.31
CA ALA A 113 11.79 18.36 -0.61
C ALA A 113 13.30 18.50 -0.87
N LEU A 114 14.13 17.68 -0.21
CA LEU A 114 15.58 17.68 -0.33
C LEU A 114 16.08 16.78 -1.48
N HIS A 115 15.47 15.62 -1.67
CA HIS A 115 15.65 14.73 -2.81
C HIS A 115 14.82 15.27 -3.98
N LYS A 116 15.40 16.23 -4.71
CA LYS A 116 15.06 16.49 -6.11
C LYS A 116 16.02 15.82 -7.10
N PRO A 117 16.25 14.49 -7.09
CA PRO A 117 16.58 13.79 -8.31
C PRO A 117 15.31 13.18 -8.91
N ASN A 118 15.16 13.28 -10.23
CA ASN A 118 14.08 12.66 -11.01
C ASN A 118 13.78 11.20 -10.61
N ALA A 119 12.54 10.74 -10.88
CA ALA A 119 12.00 9.37 -10.72
C ALA A 119 11.36 9.08 -9.33
N ALA A 120 10.11 8.64 -9.25
CA ALA A 120 9.84 7.23 -9.51
C ALA A 120 8.53 6.87 -10.25
N ASP A 121 7.58 7.79 -10.50
CA ASP A 121 6.28 7.39 -11.11
C ASP A 121 5.76 8.29 -12.24
N ALA A 122 6.49 9.33 -12.65
CA ALA A 122 6.17 10.00 -13.92
C ALA A 122 6.85 9.19 -15.05
N PRO A 123 6.11 8.68 -16.04
CA PRO A 123 6.71 7.95 -17.16
C PRO A 123 7.59 8.92 -17.96
N THR A 124 8.88 9.01 -17.62
CA THR A 124 9.85 9.90 -18.30
C THR A 124 10.14 9.47 -19.73
N THR A 125 9.62 8.30 -20.13
CA THR A 125 9.76 7.68 -21.43
C THR A 125 8.38 7.35 -22.02
N ARG A 126 8.20 7.63 -23.31
CA ARG A 126 7.08 7.23 -24.14
C ARG A 126 7.58 6.37 -25.29
N ASP A 127 6.75 5.45 -25.77
CA ASP A 127 7.09 4.63 -26.92
C ASP A 127 6.79 5.37 -28.23
N CYS A 128 7.68 5.23 -29.20
CA CYS A 128 7.52 5.82 -30.52
C CYS A 128 6.39 5.14 -31.29
N LEU A 129 5.39 5.90 -31.76
CA LEU A 129 4.30 5.37 -32.60
C LEU A 129 4.76 4.74 -33.93
N TYR A 130 5.93 5.14 -34.45
CA TYR A 130 6.42 4.68 -35.76
C TYR A 130 7.35 3.47 -35.69
N CYS A 131 8.15 3.35 -34.62
CA CYS A 131 9.19 2.32 -34.52
C CYS A 131 9.20 1.54 -33.20
N LEU A 132 8.29 1.84 -32.27
CA LEU A 132 8.13 1.19 -30.98
C LEU A 132 9.40 1.18 -30.10
N SER A 133 10.36 2.07 -30.37
CA SER A 133 11.51 2.30 -29.49
C SER A 133 11.12 3.25 -28.35
N THR A 134 11.76 3.11 -27.19
CA THR A 134 11.51 3.98 -26.02
C THR A 134 12.25 5.31 -26.18
N ILE A 135 11.56 6.42 -25.91
CA ILE A 135 12.02 7.80 -26.17
C ILE A 135 11.67 8.70 -24.98
N PRO A 136 12.48 9.69 -24.61
CA PRO A 136 12.12 10.63 -23.55
C PRO A 136 10.92 11.53 -23.92
N LEU A 137 10.08 11.85 -22.93
CA LEU A 137 8.84 12.63 -23.06
C LEU A 137 8.92 13.91 -23.92
N HIS A 138 10.05 14.60 -23.91
CA HIS A 138 10.21 15.90 -24.58
C HIS A 138 10.98 15.82 -25.91
N ALA A 139 11.24 14.62 -26.45
CA ALA A 139 11.91 14.49 -27.73
C ALA A 139 10.97 14.87 -28.89
N THR A 140 11.38 15.85 -29.68
CA THR A 140 10.70 16.24 -30.93
C THR A 140 11.02 15.31 -32.10
N ARG A 141 12.09 14.51 -31.98
CA ARG A 141 12.55 13.56 -33.01
C ARG A 141 13.02 12.25 -32.38
N CYS A 142 12.59 11.13 -32.95
CA CYS A 142 13.06 9.82 -32.52
C CYS A 142 14.52 9.57 -32.91
N ALA A 143 15.34 9.04 -31.98
CA ALA A 143 16.74 8.69 -32.26
C ALA A 143 16.90 7.45 -33.16
N TYR A 144 15.92 6.56 -33.18
CA TYR A 144 15.97 5.29 -33.91
C TYR A 144 15.47 5.42 -35.35
N CYS A 145 14.24 5.92 -35.54
CA CYS A 145 13.64 6.06 -36.88
C CYS A 145 13.72 7.48 -37.46
N THR A 146 14.20 8.47 -36.70
CA THR A 146 14.31 9.87 -37.12
C THR A 146 13.00 10.56 -37.49
N ALA A 147 11.85 9.92 -37.24
CA ALA A 147 10.53 10.49 -37.44
C ALA A 147 10.28 11.66 -36.47
N GLN A 148 9.53 12.65 -36.96
CA GLN A 148 9.05 13.77 -36.16
C GLN A 148 7.84 13.33 -35.34
N LEU A 149 7.86 13.56 -34.03
CA LEU A 149 6.80 13.12 -33.12
C LEU A 149 5.86 14.27 -32.78
N PRO A 150 4.53 14.03 -32.72
CA PRO A 150 3.59 15.00 -32.19
C PRO A 150 3.85 15.25 -30.69
N PRO A 151 3.43 16.40 -30.14
CA PRO A 151 3.66 16.72 -28.73
C PRO A 151 3.06 15.66 -27.80
N ALA A 152 3.81 15.30 -26.76
CA ALA A 152 3.59 14.17 -25.86
C ALA A 152 2.18 14.08 -25.21
N GLU A 153 1.41 15.17 -25.19
CA GLU A 153 0.03 15.20 -24.66
C GLU A 153 -0.92 14.20 -25.37
N GLN A 154 -0.70 13.92 -26.67
CA GLN A 154 -1.66 13.19 -27.51
C GLN A 154 -1.54 11.66 -27.43
N ASP A 155 -0.42 11.12 -26.93
CA ASP A 155 -0.14 9.67 -26.98
C ASP A 155 -0.79 8.86 -25.85
N GLN A 156 -1.33 9.49 -24.80
CA GLN A 156 -2.01 8.78 -23.69
C GLN A 156 -3.52 8.58 -23.93
N ALA A 157 -4.11 9.20 -24.95
CA ALA A 157 -5.55 9.20 -25.20
C ALA A 157 -6.04 8.09 -26.16
N SER A 158 -5.18 7.20 -26.65
CA SER A 158 -5.62 6.15 -27.59
C SER A 158 -5.36 4.73 -27.07
N PRO A 159 -6.21 4.20 -26.19
CA PRO A 159 -6.56 2.80 -26.23
C PRO A 159 -7.71 2.62 -27.24
N ALA A 160 -7.45 1.81 -28.28
CA ALA A 160 -8.47 1.15 -29.11
C ALA A 160 -9.37 2.03 -30.00
N THR A 161 -8.93 2.23 -31.25
CA THR A 161 -9.85 2.18 -32.41
C THR A 161 -9.52 0.96 -33.26
N THR A 162 -9.73 -0.22 -32.67
CA THR A 162 -10.11 -1.42 -33.44
C THR A 162 -11.62 -1.34 -33.67
N GLN A 163 -12.05 -0.55 -34.65
CA GLN A 163 -13.38 -0.65 -35.26
C GLN A 163 -13.20 -0.57 -36.78
N ARG A 164 -12.84 -1.72 -37.35
CA ARG A 164 -13.02 -2.07 -38.77
C ARG A 164 -13.43 -3.53 -38.81
N ALA A 165 -14.74 -3.76 -38.71
CA ALA A 165 -15.54 -4.83 -39.30
C ALA A 165 -16.93 -4.78 -38.66
#